data_AF-A0A2M7B6J8-F1
#
_entry.id   AF-A0A2M7B6J8-F1
#
_cell.length_a   1.000
_cell.length_b   1.000
_cell.length_c   1.000
_cell.angle_alpha   90.00
_cell.angle_beta   90.00
_cell.angle_gamma   90.00
#
_symmetry.space_group_name_H-M   'P 1'
#
loop_
_entity.id
_entity.type
_entity.pdbx_description
1 polymer ?
#
loop_
_entity_poly.entity_id
_entity_poly.type
_entity_poly.pdbx_seq_one_letter_code
_entity_poly.pdbx_strand_id
1 'polypeptide(L)'
;MRQKGFTLIELLVVIGIIAILAAVVIVALNPARQFAQARNTQRWSNVNTILNAVGQRMADNKGIWNSTCGASSVTIPTSATNIGSNANLVNLEACLVPTYISTMVFDPVNGSTTDTLYQIVQNATTGRITINVSIPELDEPIAVTR
;
A
#
# COMPACT_ATOMS: atom_id res chain seq x y z
N MET A 1 -32.81 38.61 39.95
CA MET A 1 -32.81 38.45 38.48
C MET A 1 -33.39 37.08 38.16
N ARG A 2 -34.49 36.98 37.38
CA ARG A 2 -35.07 35.68 37.01
C ARG A 2 -34.27 35.10 35.83
N GLN A 3 -33.58 33.99 36.05
CA GLN A 3 -32.97 33.24 34.95
C GLN A 3 -34.08 32.55 34.15
N LYS A 4 -34.11 32.79 32.84
CA LYS A 4 -34.99 32.04 31.92
C LYS A 4 -34.38 30.65 31.74
N GLY A 5 -35.12 29.61 32.12
CA GLY A 5 -34.76 28.22 31.83
C GLY A 5 -35.07 27.87 30.37
N PHE A 6 -34.33 26.90 29.83
CA PHE A 6 -34.62 26.30 28.52
C PHE A 6 -35.94 25.53 28.57
N THR A 7 -36.71 25.60 27.49
CA THR A 7 -37.91 24.78 27.31
C THR A 7 -37.53 23.40 26.75
N LEU A 8 -38.33 22.38 27.08
CA LEU A 8 -38.17 21.03 26.52
C LEU A 8 -38.29 21.02 24.99
N ILE A 9 -39.13 21.90 24.44
CA ILE A 9 -39.33 22.04 22.98
C ILE A 9 -38.06 22.58 22.32
N GLU A 10 -37.42 23.59 22.91
CA GLU A 10 -36.14 24.10 22.40
C GLU A 10 -35.07 23.01 22.36
N LEU A 11 -34.97 22.20 23.41
CA LEU A 11 -34.01 21.10 23.44
C LEU A 11 -34.32 20.03 22.37
N LEU A 12 -35.61 19.71 22.19
CA LEU A 12 -36.06 18.71 21.20
C LEU A 12 -35.77 19.16 19.76
N VAL A 13 -36.01 20.42 19.44
CA VAL A 13 -35.73 20.96 18.10
C VAL A 13 -34.22 20.95 17.84
N VAL A 14 -33.40 21.30 18.83
CA VAL A 14 -31.93 21.33 18.68
C VAL A 14 -31.36 19.95 18.39
N ILE A 15 -31.76 18.92 19.15
CA ILE A 15 -31.29 17.56 18.89
C ILE A 15 -31.76 17.04 17.52
N GLY A 16 -32.96 17.44 17.07
CA GLY A 16 -33.47 17.13 15.74
C GLY A 16 -32.61 17.74 14.63
N ILE A 17 -32.25 19.03 14.77
CA ILE A 17 -31.37 19.72 13.81
C ILE A 17 -29.97 19.09 13.80
N ILE A 18 -29.39 18.78 14.98
CA ILE A 18 -28.07 18.14 15.08
C ILE A 18 -28.07 16.78 14.37
N ALA A 19 -29.12 15.98 14.54
CA ALA A 19 -29.24 14.67 13.88
C ALA A 19 -29.25 14.81 12.35
N ILE A 20 -29.99 15.78 11.81
CA ILE A 20 -30.06 16.04 10.36
C ILE A 20 -28.69 16.51 9.83
N LEU A 21 -28.06 17.47 10.51
CA LEU A 21 -26.75 17.99 10.11
C LEU A 21 -25.68 16.89 10.14
N ALA A 22 -25.68 16.05 11.18
CA ALA A 22 -24.74 14.93 11.30
C ALA A 22 -24.90 13.93 10.14
N ALA A 23 -26.13 13.57 9.77
CA ALA A 23 -26.40 12.66 8.66
C ALA A 23 -25.87 13.22 7.32
N VAL A 24 -26.11 14.51 7.04
CA VAL A 24 -25.63 15.17 5.82
C VAL A 24 -24.10 15.19 5.77
N VAL A 25 -23.45 15.51 6.89
CA VAL A 25 -21.97 15.56 6.96
C VAL A 25 -21.33 14.20 6.69
N ILE A 26 -21.88 13.11 7.21
CA ILE A 26 -21.33 11.76 6.98
C ILE A 26 -21.39 11.38 5.49
N VAL A 27 -22.52 11.65 4.83
CA VAL A 27 -22.68 11.39 3.40
C VAL A 27 -21.71 12.26 2.58
N ALA A 28 -21.54 13.53 2.96
CA ALA A 28 -20.63 14.46 2.30
C ALA A 28 -19.15 14.05 2.42
N LEU A 29 -18.73 13.48 3.56
CA LEU A 29 -17.33 13.11 3.80
C LEU A 29 -16.88 11.83 3.10
N ASN A 30 -17.81 10.98 2.64
CA ASN A 30 -17.52 9.69 1.99
C ASN A 30 -16.39 8.92 2.71
N PRO A 31 -16.62 8.42 3.94
CA PRO A 31 -15.58 7.78 4.76
C PRO A 31 -14.90 6.60 4.06
N ALA A 32 -15.64 5.86 3.22
CA ALA A 32 -15.10 4.76 2.43
C ALA A 32 -13.95 5.23 1.51
N ARG A 33 -14.12 6.37 0.84
CA ARG A 33 -13.07 6.97 0.00
C ARG A 33 -11.88 7.43 0.83
N GLN A 34 -12.10 8.01 2.00
CA GLN A 34 -11.02 8.46 2.89
C GLN A 34 -10.16 7.31 3.40
N PHE A 35 -10.78 6.19 3.78
CA PHE A 35 -10.03 4.98 4.17
C PHE A 35 -9.23 4.41 2.99
N ALA A 36 -9.80 4.41 1.78
CA ALA A 36 -9.11 3.97 0.59
C ALA A 36 -7.89 4.84 0.27
N GLN A 37 -8.00 6.17 0.43
CA GLN A 37 -6.87 7.09 0.28
C GLN A 37 -5.77 6.82 1.29
N ALA A 38 -6.10 6.61 2.57
CA ALA A 38 -5.13 6.27 3.60
C ALA A 38 -4.37 4.97 3.28
N ARG A 39 -5.07 3.94 2.78
CA ARG A 39 -4.46 2.69 2.31
C ARG A 39 -3.57 2.89 1.09
N ASN A 40 -3.98 3.71 0.13
CA ASN A 40 -3.15 4.07 -1.01
C ASN A 40 -1.87 4.79 -0.57
N THR A 41 -1.92 5.68 0.43
CA THR A 41 -0.71 6.28 1.01
C THR A 41 0.24 5.23 1.60
N GLN A 42 -0.29 4.23 2.33
CA GLN A 42 0.53 3.13 2.83
C GLN A 42 1.13 2.30 1.68
N ARG A 43 0.34 1.98 0.64
CA ARG A 43 0.82 1.27 -0.55
C ARG A 43 1.95 2.02 -1.25
N TRP A 44 1.82 3.34 -1.41
CA TRP A 44 2.88 4.21 -1.94
C TRP A 44 4.18 4.07 -1.13
N SER A 45 4.09 4.08 0.19
CA SER A 45 5.25 3.85 1.06
C SER A 45 5.85 2.45 0.88
N ASN A 46 4.99 1.42 0.80
CA ASN A 46 5.41 0.03 0.65
C ASN A 46 6.12 -0.23 -0.69
N VAL A 47 5.57 0.25 -1.82
CA VAL A 47 6.20 0.06 -3.14
C VAL A 47 7.56 0.77 -3.22
N ASN A 48 7.69 1.96 -2.62
CA ASN A 48 8.97 2.67 -2.52
C ASN A 48 9.95 1.91 -1.63
N THR A 49 9.49 1.35 -0.51
CA THR A 49 10.32 0.55 0.39
C THR A 49 10.92 -0.67 -0.35
N ILE A 50 10.10 -1.41 -1.10
CA ILE A 50 10.55 -2.55 -1.89
C ILE A 50 11.53 -2.09 -2.99
N LEU A 51 11.17 -1.05 -3.76
CA LEU A 51 12.02 -0.56 -4.85
C LEU A 51 13.37 -0.04 -4.35
N ASN A 52 13.39 0.65 -3.22
CA ASN A 52 14.62 1.12 -2.59
C ASN A 52 15.48 -0.05 -2.12
N ALA A 53 14.89 -1.07 -1.50
CA ALA A 53 15.62 -2.27 -1.07
C ALA A 53 16.25 -3.01 -2.27
N VAL A 54 15.47 -3.20 -3.33
CA VAL A 54 15.95 -3.79 -4.59
C VAL A 54 17.06 -2.94 -5.20
N GLY A 55 16.89 -1.63 -5.23
CA GLY A 55 17.86 -0.68 -5.76
C GLY A 55 19.17 -0.63 -4.95
N GLN A 56 19.10 -0.72 -3.62
CA GLN A 56 20.27 -0.82 -2.74
C GLN A 56 21.02 -2.12 -2.97
N ARG A 57 20.30 -3.25 -3.05
CA ARG A 57 20.90 -4.55 -3.36
C ARG A 57 21.63 -4.55 -4.70
N MET A 58 21.02 -3.95 -5.72
CA MET A 58 21.69 -3.79 -7.01
C MET A 58 22.94 -2.92 -6.90
N ALA A 59 22.89 -1.82 -6.15
CA ALA A 59 24.06 -0.97 -5.94
C ALA A 59 25.23 -1.74 -5.31
N ASP A 60 24.95 -2.56 -4.29
CA ASP A 60 25.95 -3.42 -3.64
C ASP A 60 26.51 -4.50 -4.58
N ASN A 61 25.71 -4.91 -5.58
CA ASN A 61 26.09 -5.86 -6.62
C ASN A 61 26.50 -5.17 -7.94
N LYS A 62 27.18 -4.01 -7.84
CA LYS A 62 27.76 -3.28 -8.98
C LYS A 62 26.74 -2.86 -10.04
N GLY A 63 25.53 -2.52 -9.60
CA GLY A 63 24.42 -2.08 -10.46
C GLY A 63 23.67 -3.22 -11.15
N ILE A 64 23.96 -4.48 -10.82
CA ILE A 64 23.35 -5.66 -11.46
C ILE A 64 22.46 -6.38 -10.44
N TRP A 65 21.31 -6.89 -10.89
CA TRP A 65 20.55 -7.82 -10.09
C TRP A 65 21.28 -9.17 -10.03
N ASN A 66 21.91 -9.45 -8.90
CA ASN A 66 22.44 -10.79 -8.61
C ASN A 66 21.27 -11.72 -8.27
N SER A 67 21.02 -12.75 -9.08
CA SER A 67 19.92 -13.69 -8.81
C SER A 67 20.15 -14.57 -7.58
N THR A 68 21.37 -14.65 -7.05
CA THR A 68 21.68 -15.50 -5.90
C THR A 68 21.34 -14.81 -4.59
N CYS A 69 20.41 -15.40 -3.84
CA CYS A 69 19.91 -14.92 -2.56
C CYS A 69 20.02 -16.02 -1.52
N GLY A 70 21.21 -16.19 -0.94
CA GLY A 70 21.50 -17.34 -0.07
C GLY A 70 21.41 -18.65 -0.85
N ALA A 71 20.56 -19.57 -0.40
CA ALA A 71 20.32 -20.85 -1.07
C ALA A 71 19.30 -20.76 -2.24
N SER A 72 18.67 -19.61 -2.43
CA SER A 72 17.65 -19.40 -3.47
C SER A 72 18.21 -18.66 -4.67
N SER A 73 17.73 -19.00 -5.87
CA SER A 73 17.97 -18.21 -7.09
C SER A 73 16.68 -17.52 -7.51
N VAL A 74 16.70 -16.20 -7.57
CA VAL A 74 15.54 -15.35 -7.84
C VAL A 74 15.86 -14.43 -9.00
N THR A 75 15.17 -14.61 -10.12
CA THR A 75 15.27 -13.72 -11.27
C THR A 75 14.09 -12.76 -11.28
N ILE A 76 14.33 -11.49 -11.58
CA ILE A 76 13.24 -10.53 -11.75
C ILE A 76 12.58 -10.79 -13.11
N PRO A 77 11.27 -11.03 -13.16
CA PRO A 77 10.59 -11.35 -14.39
C PRO A 77 10.41 -10.11 -15.28
N THR A 78 10.31 -10.34 -16.59
CA THR A 78 10.00 -9.29 -17.57
C THR A 78 8.49 -9.04 -17.73
N SER A 79 7.67 -9.83 -17.04
CA SER A 79 6.22 -9.64 -16.91
C SER A 79 5.87 -9.37 -15.45
N ALA A 80 4.91 -8.48 -15.20
CA ALA A 80 4.46 -8.14 -13.84
C ALA A 80 4.01 -9.40 -13.10
N THR A 81 4.72 -9.73 -12.02
CA THR A 81 4.49 -10.94 -11.22
C THR A 81 4.43 -10.55 -9.76
N ASN A 82 3.46 -11.11 -9.01
CA ASN A 82 3.35 -10.79 -7.58
C ASN A 82 4.58 -11.28 -6.82
N ILE A 83 4.91 -10.56 -5.75
CA ILE A 83 5.94 -10.89 -4.80
C ILE A 83 5.32 -11.76 -3.70
N GLY A 84 5.96 -12.86 -3.36
CA GLY A 84 5.46 -13.78 -2.32
C GLY A 84 6.09 -15.16 -2.41
N SER A 85 5.76 -16.02 -1.46
CA SER A 85 6.26 -17.41 -1.39
C SER A 85 5.37 -18.44 -2.07
N ASN A 86 4.20 -18.05 -2.59
CA ASN A 86 3.31 -18.94 -3.32
C ASN A 86 3.88 -19.39 -4.68
N ALA A 87 3.32 -20.47 -5.23
CA ALA A 87 3.70 -20.94 -6.56
C ALA A 87 3.50 -19.85 -7.63
N ASN A 88 4.44 -19.77 -8.57
CA ASN A 88 4.48 -18.78 -9.66
C ASN A 88 4.67 -17.32 -9.22
N LEU A 89 5.03 -17.07 -7.95
CA LEU A 89 5.38 -15.75 -7.46
C LEU A 89 6.90 -15.58 -7.32
N VAL A 90 7.33 -14.32 -7.22
CA VAL A 90 8.73 -13.97 -7.01
C VAL A 90 8.98 -13.83 -5.51
N ASN A 91 9.71 -14.79 -4.92
CA ASN A 91 10.07 -14.69 -3.51
C ASN A 91 11.33 -13.81 -3.33
N LEU A 92 11.12 -12.55 -2.96
CA LEU A 92 12.21 -11.59 -2.70
C LEU A 92 12.72 -11.61 -1.25
N GLU A 93 12.07 -12.37 -0.35
CA GLU A 93 12.35 -12.30 1.09
C GLU A 93 13.82 -12.63 1.40
N ALA A 94 14.33 -13.75 0.88
CA ALA A 94 15.73 -14.14 1.08
C ALA A 94 16.75 -13.18 0.43
N CYS A 95 16.32 -12.34 -0.51
CA CYS A 95 17.17 -11.37 -1.19
C CYS A 95 17.25 -10.05 -0.42
N LEU A 96 16.16 -9.66 0.23
CA LEU A 96 15.97 -8.31 0.77
C LEU A 96 16.00 -8.27 2.31
N VAL A 97 15.52 -9.33 2.96
CA VAL A 97 15.42 -9.44 4.42
C VAL A 97 16.58 -10.29 4.95
N PRO A 98 17.22 -9.91 6.08
CA PRO A 98 17.03 -8.68 6.85
C PRO A 98 17.93 -7.51 6.41
N THR A 99 18.76 -7.70 5.38
CA THR A 99 19.87 -6.79 5.05
C THR A 99 19.43 -5.41 4.56
N TYR A 100 18.40 -5.36 3.71
CA TYR A 100 17.95 -4.11 3.07
C TYR A 100 16.61 -3.61 3.63
N ILE A 101 15.80 -4.53 4.19
CA ILE A 101 14.56 -4.25 4.92
C ILE A 101 14.44 -5.23 6.09
N SER A 102 13.86 -4.81 7.20
CA SER A 102 13.73 -5.65 8.40
C SER A 102 12.73 -6.79 8.21
N THR A 103 11.66 -6.56 7.47
CA THR A 103 10.60 -7.53 7.15
C THR A 103 9.98 -7.19 5.81
N MET A 104 9.41 -8.18 5.12
CA MET A 104 8.62 -7.92 3.92
C MET A 104 7.35 -7.13 4.25
N VAL A 105 7.05 -6.12 3.41
CA VAL A 105 5.81 -5.35 3.47
C VAL A 105 4.77 -5.94 2.52
N PHE A 106 3.50 -5.83 2.88
CA PHE A 106 2.38 -6.38 2.11
C PHE A 106 1.20 -5.40 2.09
N ASP A 107 0.28 -5.62 1.15
CA ASP A 107 -0.94 -4.84 1.02
C ASP A 107 -1.75 -4.82 2.32
N PRO A 108 -2.22 -3.65 2.80
CA PRO A 108 -2.87 -3.51 4.10
C PRO A 108 -4.24 -4.18 4.22
N VAL A 109 -4.85 -4.64 3.13
CA VAL A 109 -6.18 -5.27 3.14
C VAL A 109 -6.07 -6.78 2.99
N ASN A 110 -5.43 -7.23 1.91
CA ASN A 110 -5.43 -8.62 1.50
C ASN A 110 -4.02 -9.22 1.39
N GLY A 111 -2.98 -8.43 1.69
CA GLY A 111 -1.60 -8.88 1.62
C GLY A 111 -1.25 -9.87 2.72
N SER A 112 -0.36 -10.80 2.40
CA SER A 112 0.16 -11.82 3.32
C SER A 112 1.65 -12.05 3.07
N THR A 113 2.27 -12.89 3.90
CA THR A 113 3.64 -13.37 3.65
C THR A 113 3.74 -14.22 2.38
N THR A 114 2.64 -14.88 2.00
CA THR A 114 2.59 -15.78 0.85
C THR A 114 2.33 -15.08 -0.48
N ASP A 115 1.64 -13.94 -0.44
CA ASP A 115 1.42 -13.02 -1.57
C ASP A 115 1.25 -11.61 -1.00
N THR A 116 2.20 -10.73 -1.30
CA THR A 116 2.20 -9.35 -0.78
C THR A 116 1.22 -8.45 -1.54
N LEU A 117 0.68 -8.90 -2.68
CA LEU A 117 -0.12 -8.11 -3.63
C LEU A 117 0.60 -6.87 -4.17
N TYR A 118 1.93 -6.95 -4.19
CA TYR A 118 2.81 -6.05 -4.93
C TYR A 118 3.48 -6.84 -6.02
N GLN A 119 3.62 -6.23 -7.19
CA GLN A 119 4.23 -6.83 -8.36
C GLN A 119 5.59 -6.21 -8.63
N ILE A 120 6.49 -7.03 -9.13
CA ILE A 120 7.78 -6.60 -9.65
C ILE A 120 7.87 -6.97 -11.12
N VAL A 121 8.44 -6.05 -11.90
CA VAL A 121 8.79 -6.29 -13.30
C VAL A 121 10.07 -5.57 -13.66
N GLN A 122 10.91 -6.23 -14.45
CA GLN A 122 12.07 -5.61 -15.07
C GLN A 122 11.77 -5.32 -16.55
N ASN A 123 12.05 -4.11 -16.98
CA ASN A 123 12.01 -3.77 -18.39
C ASN A 123 13.16 -4.46 -19.13
N ALA A 124 12.85 -5.33 -20.10
CA ALA A 124 13.84 -6.13 -20.82
C ALA A 124 14.87 -5.31 -21.61
N THR A 125 14.52 -4.09 -22.04
CA THR A 125 15.38 -3.23 -22.85
C THR A 125 16.23 -2.30 -22.01
N THR A 126 15.64 -1.69 -20.97
CA THR A 126 16.31 -0.66 -20.17
C THR A 126 16.89 -1.19 -18.86
N GLY A 127 16.53 -2.42 -18.45
CA GLY A 127 16.92 -3.02 -17.17
C GLY A 127 16.26 -2.38 -15.95
N ARG A 128 15.44 -1.34 -16.13
CA ARG A 128 14.75 -0.61 -15.06
C ARG A 128 13.72 -1.50 -14.37
N ILE A 129 13.60 -1.34 -13.06
CA ILE A 129 12.71 -2.13 -12.23
C ILE A 129 11.50 -1.28 -11.86
N THR A 130 10.32 -1.84 -12.03
CA THR A 130 9.06 -1.24 -11.61
C THR A 130 8.45 -2.10 -10.52
N ILE A 131 8.00 -1.44 -9.44
CA ILE A 131 7.13 -2.04 -8.44
C ILE A 131 5.75 -1.40 -8.58
N ASN A 132 4.70 -2.22 -8.71
CA ASN A 132 3.32 -1.75 -8.81
C ASN A 132 2.39 -2.53 -7.87
N VAL A 133 1.25 -1.96 -7.58
CA VAL A 133 0.19 -2.63 -6.79
C VAL A 133 -0.63 -3.53 -7.70
N SER A 134 -0.94 -4.75 -7.27
CA SER A 134 -1.74 -5.70 -8.07
C SER A 134 -3.21 -5.28 -8.16
N ILE A 135 -3.75 -4.69 -7.09
CA ILE A 135 -5.16 -4.29 -6.96
C ILE A 135 -5.22 -2.87 -6.38
N PRO A 136 -5.15 -1.81 -7.22
CA PRO A 136 -5.29 -0.44 -6.76
C PRO A 136 -6.73 -0.17 -6.28
N GLU A 137 -6.88 0.72 -5.30
CA GLU A 137 -8.19 1.24 -4.91
C GLU A 137 -8.44 2.60 -5.57
N LEU A 138 -9.74 2.91 -5.76
CA LEU A 138 -10.20 4.16 -6.39
C LEU A 138 -9.75 4.32 -7.85
N ASP A 139 -9.45 3.22 -8.54
CA ASP A 139 -8.91 3.21 -9.90
C ASP A 139 -7.63 4.06 -10.06
N GLU A 140 -6.88 4.24 -8.98
CA GLU A 140 -5.63 5.01 -8.95
C GLU A 140 -4.43 4.05 -9.00
N PRO A 141 -3.78 3.87 -10.17
CA PRO A 141 -2.64 2.97 -10.28
C PRO A 141 -1.45 3.53 -9.49
N ILE A 142 -0.86 2.68 -8.66
CA ILE A 142 0.34 3.00 -7.88
C ILE A 142 1.48 2.17 -8.43
N ALA A 143 2.47 2.86 -9.02
CA ALA A 143 3.67 2.25 -9.55
C ALA A 143 4.88 3.19 -9.40
N VAL A 144 6.05 2.61 -9.12
CA VAL A 144 7.32 3.35 -9.04
C VAL A 144 8.36 2.60 -9.84
N THR A 145 9.13 3.33 -10.65
CA THR A 145 10.18 2.77 -11.50
C THR A 145 11.52 3.38 -11.16
N ARG A 146 12.57 2.55 -11.06
CA ARG A 146 13.96 3.01 -10.98
C ARG A 146 14.80 2.41 -12.08
#